data_AF-A0A4Y1WVY9-F1
#
_entry.id   AF-A0A4Y1WVY9-F1
#
_cell.length_a   1.000
_cell.length_b   1.000
_cell.length_c   1.000
_cell.angle_alpha   90.00
_cell.angle_beta   90.00
_cell.angle_gamma   90.00
#
_symmetry.space_group_name_H-M   'P 1'
#
loop_
_entity.id
_entity.type
_entity.pdbx_description
1 polymer ?
#
loop_
_entity_poly.entity_id
_entity_poly.type
_entity_poly.pdbx_seq_one_letter_code
_entity_poly.pdbx_strand_id
1 'polypeptide(L)'
;MLSADVDGTYLVRKYLVKQHADRNSDYAVRYQVDVAQLSSTLAGNARQLDDLQAFIDKVSQDKSLRVTGVTITGYASPDGPYAPNERLARKRATDFRNYVDSRYRLSASYPVTVSAVVDEWRAAVPAVEASSIPSKQEVLQILNGSDKATVKEMRLKRLPAAWNYMRQHILPPMRHVEMAFTYDKSSVVTERTPIPLPEVEPVIHATYILVDDQPDGLIIDMDEFDCTCTM
;
A
#
# COMPACT_ATOMS: atom_id res chain seq x y z
N MET A 1 -20.51 1.10 1.36
CA MET A 1 -20.91 0.91 2.77
C MET A 1 -22.18 0.08 2.77
N LEU A 2 -22.20 -1.05 3.49
CA LEU A 2 -23.30 -2.02 3.53
C LEU A 2 -24.19 -1.84 4.76
N SER A 3 -23.59 -1.61 5.94
CA SER A 3 -24.33 -1.28 7.18
C SER A 3 -23.40 -0.57 8.16
N ALA A 4 -23.99 0.14 9.14
CA ALA A 4 -23.30 0.66 10.31
C ALA A 4 -24.14 0.29 11.53
N ASP A 5 -23.51 -0.33 12.53
CA ASP A 5 -24.14 -0.81 13.76
C ASP A 5 -23.28 -0.43 14.98
N VAL A 6 -23.83 -0.51 16.18
CA VAL A 6 -23.14 -0.22 17.44
C VAL A 6 -22.94 -1.53 18.21
N ASP A 7 -21.69 -1.91 18.42
CA ASP A 7 -21.28 -3.09 19.20
C ASP A 7 -20.56 -2.62 20.46
N GLY A 8 -21.32 -2.43 21.54
CA GLY A 8 -20.81 -1.85 22.79
C GLY A 8 -20.31 -0.40 22.59
N THR A 9 -19.04 -0.15 22.92
CA THR A 9 -18.39 1.16 22.74
C THR A 9 -17.80 1.36 21.34
N TYR A 10 -18.18 0.55 20.36
CA TYR A 10 -17.61 0.62 19.01
C TYR A 10 -18.70 0.83 17.96
N LEU A 11 -18.43 1.75 17.04
CA LEU A 11 -19.14 1.86 15.77
C LEU A 11 -18.55 0.83 14.82
N VAL A 12 -19.39 -0.09 14.36
CA VAL A 12 -19.03 -1.18 13.46
C VAL A 12 -19.57 -0.86 12.07
N ARG A 13 -18.68 -0.54 11.13
CA ARG A 13 -19.02 -0.24 9.74
C ARG A 13 -18.64 -1.40 8.84
N LYS A 14 -19.61 -1.90 8.09
CA LYS A 14 -19.43 -2.97 7.12
C LYS A 14 -19.31 -2.38 5.71
N TYR A 15 -18.25 -2.70 4.99
CA TYR A 15 -17.99 -2.24 3.62
C TYR A 15 -17.89 -3.42 2.68
N LEU A 16 -18.59 -3.40 1.55
CA LEU A 16 -18.27 -4.32 0.45
C LEU A 16 -16.87 -3.98 -0.05
N VAL A 17 -15.98 -4.98 -0.13
CA VAL A 17 -14.72 -4.83 -0.86
C VAL A 17 -15.08 -4.70 -2.33
N LYS A 18 -15.11 -3.46 -2.85
CA LYS A 18 -15.02 -3.26 -4.28
C LYS A 18 -13.57 -3.55 -4.65
N GLN A 19 -13.34 -4.44 -5.62
CA GLN A 19 -12.07 -4.49 -6.34
C GLN A 19 -11.72 -3.03 -6.69
N HIS A 20 -10.55 -2.57 -6.26
CA HIS A 20 -10.03 -1.29 -6.71
C HIS A 20 -9.73 -1.43 -8.21
N ALA A 21 -10.75 -1.21 -9.05
CA ALA A 21 -10.65 -1.35 -10.51
C ALA A 21 -9.58 -0.44 -11.13
N ASP A 22 -9.09 0.56 -10.36
CA ASP A 22 -8.11 1.54 -10.81
C ASP A 22 -6.67 1.22 -10.38
N ARG A 23 -6.44 0.22 -9.51
CA ARG A 23 -5.10 -0.28 -9.15
C ARG A 23 -5.07 -1.78 -9.36
N ASN A 24 -4.44 -2.21 -10.45
CA ASN A 24 -4.30 -3.62 -10.80
C ASN A 24 -3.42 -4.42 -9.82
N SER A 25 -2.85 -3.77 -8.80
CA SER A 25 -1.98 -4.38 -7.81
C SER A 25 -2.02 -3.69 -6.46
N ASP A 26 -1.89 -4.50 -5.39
CA ASP A 26 -1.84 -4.05 -4.00
C ASP A 26 -0.39 -3.71 -3.60
N TYR A 27 0.59 -4.40 -4.20
CA TYR A 27 2.02 -4.25 -3.92
C TYR A 27 2.86 -4.36 -5.20
N ALA A 28 3.92 -3.56 -5.29
CA ALA A 28 4.85 -3.58 -6.43
C ALA A 28 6.31 -3.53 -5.98
N VAL A 29 7.12 -4.49 -6.43
CA VAL A 29 8.52 -4.65 -6.03
C VAL A 29 9.43 -4.54 -7.25
N ARG A 30 10.44 -3.67 -7.18
CA ARG A 30 11.32 -3.33 -8.30
C ARG A 30 12.46 -4.32 -8.50
N TYR A 31 12.97 -4.39 -9.71
CA TYR A 31 14.09 -5.24 -10.13
C TYR A 31 15.08 -4.46 -10.98
N GLN A 32 16.36 -4.84 -10.90
CA GLN A 32 17.40 -4.31 -11.77
C GLN A 32 17.25 -4.86 -13.20
N VAL A 33 17.87 -4.16 -14.16
CA VAL A 33 18.00 -4.66 -15.54
C VAL A 33 18.63 -6.05 -15.54
N ASP A 34 18.09 -6.97 -16.35
CA ASP A 34 18.59 -8.35 -16.51
C ASP A 34 18.69 -9.22 -15.24
N VAL A 35 18.18 -8.73 -14.10
CA VAL A 35 18.18 -9.46 -12.83
C VAL A 35 16.79 -9.98 -12.51
N ALA A 36 16.73 -11.26 -12.13
CA ALA A 36 15.51 -11.92 -11.66
C ALA A 36 15.41 -12.08 -10.14
N GLN A 37 16.53 -11.91 -9.43
CA GLN A 37 16.61 -12.07 -7.98
C GLN A 37 16.06 -10.83 -7.28
N LEU A 38 15.16 -11.03 -6.31
CA LEU A 38 14.68 -9.99 -5.44
C LEU A 38 15.82 -9.39 -4.61
N SER A 39 15.90 -8.06 -4.60
CA SER A 39 16.70 -7.29 -3.65
C SER A 39 15.78 -6.45 -2.78
N SER A 40 15.78 -6.69 -1.47
CA SER A 40 14.96 -5.90 -0.53
C SER A 40 15.43 -4.44 -0.42
N THR A 41 16.70 -4.16 -0.68
CA THR A 41 17.28 -2.82 -0.56
C THR A 41 17.12 -1.97 -1.82
N LEU A 42 16.63 -2.54 -2.91
CA LEU A 42 16.48 -1.82 -4.17
C LEU A 42 15.27 -0.88 -4.12
N ALA A 43 15.53 0.42 -4.27
CA ALA A 43 14.56 1.43 -4.70
C ALA A 43 13.15 1.34 -4.07
N GLY A 44 13.08 1.35 -2.73
CA GLY A 44 11.81 1.35 -1.99
C GLY A 44 11.20 -0.03 -1.75
N ASN A 45 11.86 -1.11 -2.19
CA ASN A 45 11.40 -2.48 -1.98
C ASN A 45 11.21 -2.81 -0.50
N ALA A 46 12.11 -2.41 0.39
CA ALA A 46 11.98 -2.66 1.83
C ALA A 46 10.61 -2.22 2.36
N ARG A 47 10.21 -0.98 2.06
CA ARG A 47 8.90 -0.45 2.44
C ARG A 47 7.74 -1.26 1.85
N GLN A 48 7.81 -1.62 0.57
CA GLN A 48 6.76 -2.42 -0.08
C GLN A 48 6.64 -3.83 0.53
N LEU A 49 7.76 -4.42 0.94
CA LEU A 49 7.80 -5.72 1.61
C LEU A 49 7.26 -5.63 3.04
N ASP A 50 7.54 -4.54 3.76
CA ASP A 50 7.00 -4.27 5.09
C ASP A 50 5.48 -4.02 5.02
N ASP A 51 5.02 -3.24 4.04
CA ASP A 51 3.59 -2.99 3.81
C ASP A 51 2.84 -4.30 3.47
N LEU A 52 3.46 -5.20 2.69
CA LEU A 52 2.93 -6.53 2.39
C LEU A 52 2.87 -7.42 3.64
N GLN A 53 3.92 -7.41 4.46
CA GLN A 53 3.95 -8.13 5.74
C GLN A 53 2.77 -7.70 6.62
N ALA A 54 2.62 -6.39 6.85
CA ALA A 54 1.55 -5.84 7.69
C ALA A 54 0.16 -6.22 7.18
N PHE A 55 -0.02 -6.27 5.85
CA PHE A 55 -1.28 -6.69 5.25
C PHE A 55 -1.57 -8.17 5.42
N ILE A 56 -0.58 -9.04 5.21
CA ILE A 56 -0.73 -10.48 5.44
C ILE A 56 -1.10 -10.75 6.90
N ASP A 57 -0.45 -10.06 7.84
CA ASP A 57 -0.77 -10.16 9.27
C ASP A 57 -2.22 -9.75 9.53
N LYS A 58 -2.69 -8.65 8.92
CA LYS A 58 -4.09 -8.21 9.02
C LYS A 58 -5.07 -9.24 8.44
N VAL A 59 -4.80 -9.79 7.27
CA VAL A 59 -5.68 -10.81 6.63
C VAL A 59 -5.76 -12.07 7.49
N SER A 60 -4.67 -12.45 8.16
CA SER A 60 -4.67 -13.61 9.05
C SER A 60 -5.53 -13.41 10.31
N GLN A 61 -5.66 -12.17 10.79
CA GLN A 61 -6.41 -11.81 12.00
C GLN A 61 -7.88 -11.49 11.72
N ASP A 62 -8.17 -10.87 10.56
CA ASP A 62 -9.50 -10.40 10.20
C ASP A 62 -10.23 -11.41 9.29
N LYS A 63 -11.05 -12.27 9.92
CA LYS A 63 -11.87 -13.29 9.23
C LYS A 63 -12.93 -12.70 8.29
N SER A 64 -13.14 -11.38 8.28
CA SER A 64 -14.06 -10.70 7.36
C SER A 64 -13.46 -10.48 5.96
N LEU A 65 -12.12 -10.52 5.84
CA LEU A 65 -11.39 -10.47 4.57
C LEU A 65 -11.27 -11.87 3.96
N ARG A 66 -12.17 -12.20 3.03
CA ARG A 66 -12.16 -13.48 2.32
C ARG A 66 -11.34 -13.42 1.04
N VAL A 67 -10.02 -13.56 1.18
CA VAL A 67 -9.11 -13.76 0.06
C VAL A 67 -9.39 -15.13 -0.59
N THR A 68 -9.61 -15.14 -1.89
CA THR A 68 -9.92 -16.34 -2.70
C THR A 68 -8.78 -16.76 -3.61
N GLY A 69 -7.80 -15.89 -3.83
CA GLY A 69 -6.63 -16.20 -4.64
C GLY A 69 -5.63 -15.04 -4.68
N VAL A 70 -4.46 -15.33 -5.24
CA VAL A 70 -3.39 -14.35 -5.43
C VAL A 70 -2.87 -14.44 -6.85
N THR A 71 -2.66 -13.28 -7.48
CA THR A 71 -1.95 -13.18 -8.75
C THR A 71 -0.62 -12.47 -8.53
N ILE A 72 0.46 -13.07 -9.02
CA ILE A 72 1.81 -12.49 -9.05
C ILE A 72 2.20 -12.32 -10.51
N THR A 73 2.36 -11.08 -10.95
CA THR A 73 2.73 -10.75 -12.34
C THR A 73 4.10 -10.10 -12.36
N GLY A 74 5.05 -10.72 -13.07
CA GLY A 74 6.34 -10.10 -13.33
C GLY A 74 6.30 -9.26 -14.59
N TYR A 75 7.02 -8.15 -14.57
CA TYR A 75 7.14 -7.21 -15.66
C TYR A 75 8.60 -7.07 -16.10
N ALA A 76 8.79 -6.89 -17.40
CA ALA A 76 10.04 -6.46 -17.99
C ALA A 76 9.79 -5.25 -18.91
N SER A 77 10.76 -4.34 -18.92
CA SER A 77 10.76 -3.21 -19.83
C SER A 77 10.89 -3.67 -21.31
N PRO A 78 10.45 -2.85 -22.27
CA PRO A 78 10.43 -3.21 -23.70
C PRO A 78 11.82 -3.23 -24.38
N ASP A 79 12.88 -2.81 -23.69
CA ASP A 79 14.23 -2.80 -24.27
C ASP A 79 14.77 -4.22 -24.46
N GLY A 80 15.12 -4.56 -25.70
CA GLY A 80 15.60 -5.88 -26.08
C GLY A 80 14.52 -6.79 -26.67
N PRO A 81 14.88 -8.03 -27.04
CA PRO A 81 13.95 -8.94 -27.69
C PRO A 81 12.85 -9.42 -26.73
N TYR A 82 11.62 -9.49 -27.22
CA TYR A 82 10.43 -9.84 -26.43
C TYR A 82 10.57 -11.19 -25.68
N ALA A 83 10.94 -12.27 -26.37
CA ALA A 83 10.94 -13.61 -25.77
C ALA A 83 11.92 -13.76 -24.58
N PRO A 84 13.18 -13.27 -24.64
CA PRO A 84 14.03 -13.13 -23.46
C PRO A 84 13.42 -12.32 -22.32
N ASN A 85 12.80 -11.17 -22.62
CA ASN A 85 12.20 -10.30 -21.61
C ASN A 85 11.01 -10.96 -20.93
N GLU A 86 10.17 -11.67 -21.68
CA GLU A 86 9.04 -12.42 -21.13
C GLU A 86 9.52 -13.56 -20.20
N ARG A 87 10.60 -14.27 -20.58
CA ARG A 87 11.24 -15.26 -19.70
C ARG A 87 11.81 -14.61 -18.44
N LEU A 88 12.42 -13.42 -18.54
CA LEU A 88 12.94 -12.68 -17.40
C LEU A 88 11.81 -12.25 -16.45
N ALA A 89 10.74 -11.67 -16.99
CA ALA A 89 9.54 -11.30 -16.25
C ALA A 89 8.96 -12.50 -15.49
N ARG A 90 8.84 -13.66 -16.15
CA ARG A 90 8.38 -14.91 -15.50
C ARG A 90 9.31 -15.39 -14.38
N LYS A 91 10.63 -15.27 -14.56
CA LYS A 91 11.61 -15.60 -13.53
C LYS A 91 11.47 -14.69 -12.31
N ARG A 92 11.30 -13.38 -12.49
CA ARG A 92 11.04 -12.42 -11.40
C ARG A 92 9.79 -12.78 -10.61
N ALA A 93 8.68 -13.06 -11.32
CA ALA A 93 7.43 -13.47 -10.69
C ALA A 93 7.57 -14.76 -9.87
N THR A 94 8.33 -15.72 -10.40
CA THR A 94 8.61 -17.00 -9.72
C THR A 94 9.50 -16.82 -8.50
N ASP A 95 10.56 -15.99 -8.61
CA ASP A 95 11.44 -15.65 -7.49
C ASP A 95 10.65 -14.97 -6.36
N PHE A 96 9.82 -13.99 -6.71
CA PHE A 96 8.96 -13.31 -5.74
C PHE A 96 7.94 -14.26 -5.10
N ARG A 97 7.33 -15.17 -5.87
CA ARG A 97 6.45 -16.22 -5.33
C ARG A 97 7.19 -17.05 -4.29
N ASN A 98 8.41 -17.50 -4.60
CA ASN A 98 9.20 -18.30 -3.67
C ASN A 98 9.55 -17.50 -2.39
N TYR A 99 9.86 -16.20 -2.52
CA TYR A 99 10.06 -15.33 -1.38
C TYR A 99 8.83 -15.29 -0.47
N VAL A 100 7.64 -14.97 -1.01
CA VAL A 100 6.41 -14.89 -0.21
C VAL A 100 5.98 -16.25 0.34
N ASP A 101 6.21 -17.34 -0.39
CA ASP A 101 5.94 -18.70 0.09
C ASP A 101 6.84 -19.09 1.27
N SER A 102 8.14 -18.76 1.19
CA SER A 102 9.09 -19.08 2.25
C SER A 102 8.76 -18.35 3.56
N ARG A 103 8.21 -17.14 3.46
CA ARG A 103 7.96 -16.26 4.61
C ARG A 103 6.55 -16.39 5.17
N TYR A 104 5.56 -16.58 4.30
CA TYR A 104 4.14 -16.52 4.65
C TYR A 104 3.37 -17.81 4.36
N ARG A 105 4.01 -18.81 3.74
CA ARG A 105 3.35 -20.04 3.27
C ARG A 105 2.14 -19.75 2.37
N LEU A 106 2.23 -18.69 1.58
CA LEU A 106 1.11 -18.13 0.84
C LEU A 106 0.41 -19.16 -0.06
N SER A 107 1.17 -19.95 -0.82
CA SER A 107 0.63 -21.00 -1.70
C SER A 107 -0.02 -22.16 -0.95
N ALA A 108 0.26 -22.34 0.34
CA ALA A 108 -0.47 -23.30 1.18
C ALA A 108 -1.83 -22.76 1.62
N SER A 109 -1.98 -21.43 1.67
CA SER A 109 -3.20 -20.74 2.12
C SER A 109 -4.12 -20.37 0.95
N TYR A 110 -3.58 -20.05 -0.22
CA TYR A 110 -4.34 -19.54 -1.35
C TYR A 110 -3.86 -20.13 -2.69
N PRO A 111 -4.77 -20.28 -3.68
CA PRO A 111 -4.37 -20.51 -5.06
C PRO A 111 -3.53 -19.32 -5.56
N VAL A 112 -2.30 -19.59 -6.03
CA VAL A 112 -1.39 -18.58 -6.56
C VAL A 112 -1.21 -18.76 -8.07
N THR A 113 -1.47 -17.70 -8.82
CA THR A 113 -1.24 -17.63 -10.27
C THR A 113 0.01 -16.82 -10.55
N VAL A 114 0.88 -17.31 -11.44
CA VAL A 114 2.11 -16.62 -11.87
C VAL A 114 1.99 -16.23 -13.35
N SER A 115 2.06 -14.93 -13.59
CA SER A 115 1.97 -14.31 -14.91
C SER A 115 3.24 -13.52 -15.24
N ALA A 116 3.44 -13.24 -16.53
CA ALA A 116 4.58 -12.49 -17.03
C ALA A 116 4.13 -11.57 -18.16
N VAL A 117 4.60 -10.33 -18.14
CA VAL A 117 4.29 -9.29 -19.11
C VAL A 117 5.58 -8.60 -19.53
N VAL A 118 5.74 -8.35 -20.82
CA VAL A 118 6.71 -7.37 -21.32
C VAL A 118 5.90 -6.12 -21.64
N ASP A 119 6.24 -5.01 -21.00
CA ASP A 119 5.54 -3.75 -21.25
C ASP A 119 5.75 -3.30 -22.70
N GLU A 120 4.77 -2.55 -23.20
CA GLU A 120 4.87 -1.89 -24.50
C GLU A 120 5.61 -0.56 -24.39
N TRP A 121 6.29 -0.14 -25.45
CA TRP A 121 6.96 1.18 -25.52
C TRP A 121 6.01 2.35 -25.19
N ARG A 122 4.72 2.21 -25.53
CA ARG A 122 3.71 3.24 -25.24
C ARG A 122 3.51 3.48 -23.74
N ALA A 123 3.74 2.47 -22.90
CA ALA A 123 3.62 2.62 -21.44
C ALA A 123 4.62 3.64 -20.86
N ALA A 124 5.72 3.94 -21.58
CA ALA A 124 6.69 4.94 -21.18
C ALA A 124 6.25 6.39 -21.45
N VAL A 125 5.19 6.63 -22.23
CA VAL A 125 4.77 7.99 -22.65
C VAL A 125 4.53 8.93 -21.47
N PRO A 126 3.73 8.56 -20.44
CA PRO A 126 3.49 9.47 -19.32
C PRO A 126 4.77 9.85 -18.57
N ALA A 127 5.69 8.90 -18.39
CA ALA A 127 6.97 9.13 -17.74
C ALA A 127 7.86 10.07 -18.58
N VAL A 128 7.86 9.91 -19.91
CA VAL A 128 8.59 10.79 -20.84
C VAL A 128 8.01 12.21 -20.81
N GLU A 129 6.69 12.37 -20.85
CA GLU A 129 6.00 13.67 -20.78
C GLU A 129 6.38 14.45 -19.51
N ALA A 130 6.36 13.77 -18.37
CA ALA A 130 6.69 14.35 -17.06
C ALA A 130 8.19 14.60 -16.82
N SER A 131 9.09 14.08 -17.67
CA SER A 131 10.54 14.13 -17.44
C SER A 131 11.25 15.33 -18.07
N SER A 132 12.56 15.45 -17.88
CA SER A 132 13.44 16.41 -18.58
C SER A 132 14.27 15.77 -19.70
N ILE A 133 13.79 14.66 -20.26
CA ILE A 133 14.53 13.86 -21.25
C ILE A 133 14.99 14.69 -22.47
N PRO A 134 16.25 14.53 -22.92
CA PRO A 134 16.73 15.11 -24.17
C PRO A 134 15.90 14.67 -25.38
N SER A 135 15.74 15.55 -26.38
CA SER A 135 14.95 15.27 -27.59
C SER A 135 13.53 14.77 -27.31
N LYS A 136 12.89 15.24 -26.22
CA LYS A 136 11.57 14.76 -25.75
C LYS A 136 10.53 14.63 -26.87
N GLN A 137 10.39 15.64 -27.73
CA GLN A 137 9.38 15.61 -28.80
C GLN A 137 9.63 14.46 -29.79
N GLU A 138 10.88 14.22 -30.17
CA GLU A 138 11.25 13.11 -31.05
C GLU A 138 11.04 11.75 -30.37
N VAL A 139 11.40 11.63 -29.09
CA VAL A 139 11.12 10.42 -28.30
C VAL A 139 9.62 10.14 -28.27
N LEU A 140 8.79 11.14 -27.94
CA LEU A 140 7.34 10.99 -27.92
C LEU A 140 6.76 10.61 -29.29
N GLN A 141 7.30 11.15 -30.37
CA GLN A 141 6.91 10.77 -31.73
C GLN A 141 7.22 9.30 -32.01
N ILE A 142 8.39 8.80 -31.59
CA ILE A 142 8.76 7.39 -31.74
C ILE A 142 7.84 6.49 -30.89
N LEU A 143 7.59 6.85 -29.63
CA LEU A 143 6.77 6.05 -28.72
C LEU A 143 5.31 5.97 -29.17
N ASN A 144 4.74 7.07 -29.68
CA ASN A 144 3.35 7.14 -30.15
C ASN A 144 3.16 6.63 -31.59
N GLY A 145 4.23 6.44 -32.35
CA GLY A 145 4.17 5.90 -33.72
C GLY A 145 3.66 4.46 -33.79
N SER A 146 3.33 4.00 -35.00
CA SER A 146 2.85 2.64 -35.29
C SER A 146 3.96 1.63 -35.61
N ASP A 147 5.22 2.06 -35.54
CA ASP A 147 6.39 1.21 -35.77
C ASP A 147 6.40 -0.02 -34.83
N LYS A 148 6.94 -1.14 -35.32
CA LYS A 148 7.19 -2.33 -34.50
C LYS A 148 8.17 -1.99 -33.36
N ALA A 149 8.06 -2.70 -32.23
CA ALA A 149 8.87 -2.46 -31.04
C ALA A 149 10.40 -2.43 -31.33
N THR A 150 10.89 -3.33 -32.19
CA THR A 150 12.31 -3.37 -32.59
C THR A 150 12.74 -2.13 -33.39
N VAL A 151 11.86 -1.58 -34.23
CA VAL A 151 12.12 -0.35 -34.99
C VAL A 151 12.10 0.85 -34.06
N LYS A 152 11.14 0.91 -33.11
CA LYS A 152 11.13 1.95 -32.07
C LYS A 152 12.42 1.95 -31.27
N GLU A 153 12.86 0.80 -30.77
CA GLU A 153 14.11 0.69 -30.02
C GLU A 153 15.33 1.14 -30.86
N MET A 154 15.40 0.73 -32.13
CA MET A 154 16.48 1.17 -33.04
C MET A 154 16.50 2.70 -33.17
N ARG A 155 15.34 3.33 -33.37
CA ARG A 155 15.23 4.80 -33.49
C ARG A 155 15.60 5.50 -32.19
N LEU A 156 15.16 4.99 -31.03
CA LEU A 156 15.53 5.52 -29.73
C LEU A 156 17.05 5.42 -29.49
N LYS A 157 17.68 4.30 -29.87
CA LYS A 157 19.14 4.12 -29.74
C LYS A 157 19.96 5.08 -30.61
N ARG A 158 19.38 5.64 -31.67
CA ARG A 158 20.01 6.71 -32.49
C ARG A 158 20.01 8.08 -31.80
N LEU A 159 19.33 8.21 -30.66
CA LEU A 159 19.31 9.39 -29.80
C LEU A 159 20.07 9.08 -28.50
N PRO A 160 21.42 9.07 -28.50
CA PRO A 160 22.20 8.50 -27.40
C PRO A 160 21.95 9.17 -26.04
N ALA A 161 21.78 10.49 -26.01
CA ALA A 161 21.46 11.22 -24.78
C ALA A 161 20.08 10.84 -24.22
N ALA A 162 19.07 10.76 -25.10
CA ALA A 162 17.73 10.33 -24.73
C ALA A 162 17.70 8.85 -24.30
N TRP A 163 18.38 7.98 -25.03
CA TRP A 163 18.50 6.55 -24.72
C TRP A 163 19.13 6.31 -23.35
N ASN A 164 20.22 7.01 -23.04
CA ASN A 164 20.87 6.92 -21.73
C ASN A 164 19.94 7.40 -20.62
N TYR A 165 19.22 8.51 -20.84
CA TYR A 165 18.23 9.01 -19.90
C TYR A 165 17.10 7.99 -19.68
N MET A 166 16.58 7.37 -20.74
CA MET A 166 15.52 6.36 -20.64
C MET A 166 15.97 5.16 -19.79
N ARG A 167 17.17 4.64 -20.02
CA ARG A 167 17.71 3.51 -19.25
C ARG A 167 17.87 3.81 -17.76
N GLN A 168 18.16 5.06 -17.41
CA GLN A 168 18.41 5.48 -16.04
C GLN A 168 17.14 5.91 -15.28
N HIS A 169 16.14 6.47 -15.98
CA HIS A 169 15.03 7.15 -15.32
C HIS A 169 13.64 6.69 -15.77
N ILE A 170 13.49 6.17 -16.99
CA ILE A 170 12.18 5.84 -17.57
C ILE A 170 11.88 4.34 -17.51
N LEU A 171 12.84 3.51 -17.91
CA LEU A 171 12.69 2.06 -17.96
C LEU A 171 12.76 1.35 -16.59
N PRO A 172 13.51 1.82 -15.58
CA PRO A 172 13.62 1.10 -14.31
C PRO A 172 12.29 0.82 -13.59
N PRO A 173 11.32 1.77 -13.51
CA PRO A 173 10.02 1.49 -12.89
C PRO A 173 9.19 0.40 -13.59
N MET A 174 9.43 0.15 -14.88
CA MET A 174 8.75 -0.89 -15.68
C MET A 174 9.30 -2.31 -15.41
N ARG A 175 10.28 -2.41 -14.50
CA ARG A 175 10.94 -3.66 -14.12
C ARG A 175 10.51 -3.98 -12.70
N HIS A 176 9.36 -4.61 -12.58
CA HIS A 176 8.77 -4.87 -11.27
C HIS A 176 8.01 -6.19 -11.25
N VAL A 177 7.63 -6.62 -10.06
CA VAL A 177 6.63 -7.66 -9.82
C VAL A 177 5.49 -7.01 -9.09
N GLU A 178 4.29 -7.28 -9.57
CA GLU A 178 3.04 -6.89 -8.93
C GLU A 178 2.40 -8.09 -8.25
N MET A 179 1.81 -7.85 -7.09
CA MET A 179 1.00 -8.83 -6.36
C MET A 179 -0.39 -8.25 -6.11
N ALA A 180 -1.41 -9.03 -6.46
CA ALA A 180 -2.81 -8.66 -6.31
C ALA A 180 -3.58 -9.78 -5.62
N PHE A 181 -4.37 -9.41 -4.62
CA PHE A 181 -5.26 -10.35 -3.93
C PHE A 181 -6.64 -10.33 -4.59
N THR A 182 -7.19 -11.52 -4.82
CA THR A 182 -8.58 -11.69 -5.23
C THR A 182 -9.42 -11.92 -4.00
N TYR A 183 -10.57 -11.25 -3.93
CA TYR A 183 -11.51 -11.38 -2.82
C TYR A 183 -12.83 -11.96 -3.32
N ASP A 184 -13.55 -12.64 -2.43
CA ASP A 184 -14.94 -13.00 -2.68
C ASP A 184 -15.75 -11.70 -2.92
N LYS A 185 -16.62 -11.67 -3.95
CA LYS A 185 -17.51 -10.53 -4.23
C LYS A 185 -18.45 -10.19 -3.07
N SER A 186 -18.63 -11.13 -2.12
CA SER A 186 -19.36 -10.94 -0.87
C SER A 186 -18.48 -10.51 0.32
N SER A 187 -17.18 -10.26 0.11
CA SER A 187 -16.28 -9.86 1.18
C SER A 187 -16.71 -8.52 1.77
N VAL A 188 -17.01 -8.54 3.07
CA VAL A 188 -17.42 -7.38 3.84
C VAL A 188 -16.29 -7.03 4.80
N VAL A 189 -15.56 -5.93 4.57
CA VAL A 189 -14.63 -5.41 5.57
C VAL A 189 -15.43 -4.85 6.72
N THR A 190 -15.10 -5.26 7.94
CA THR A 190 -15.69 -4.69 9.15
C THR A 190 -14.69 -3.74 9.80
N GLU A 191 -14.92 -2.44 9.69
CA GLU A 191 -14.18 -1.43 10.43
C GLU A 191 -14.82 -1.25 11.81
N ARG A 192 -14.01 -1.27 12.87
CA ARG A 192 -14.45 -0.97 14.23
C ARG A 192 -13.76 0.30 14.71
N THR A 193 -14.54 1.34 14.92
CA THR A 193 -14.05 2.62 15.46
C THR A 193 -14.57 2.76 16.89
N PRO A 194 -13.72 3.03 17.89
CA PRO A 194 -14.20 3.38 19.22
C PRO A 194 -15.13 4.59 19.13
N ILE A 195 -16.32 4.51 19.72
CA ILE A 195 -17.18 5.66 19.93
C ILE A 195 -16.47 6.51 20.98
N PRO A 196 -16.10 7.77 20.67
CA PRO A 196 -15.53 8.66 21.66
C PRO A 196 -16.50 8.75 22.83
N LEU A 197 -16.04 8.40 24.04
CA LEU A 197 -16.80 8.70 25.24
C LEU A 197 -17.01 10.23 25.25
N PRO A 198 -18.21 10.72 25.62
CA PRO A 198 -18.39 12.15 25.82
C PRO A 198 -17.29 12.62 26.77
N GLU A 199 -16.58 13.69 26.41
CA GLU A 199 -15.67 14.34 27.35
C GLU A 199 -16.49 14.65 28.60
N VAL A 200 -16.17 13.97 29.71
CA VAL A 200 -16.71 14.35 31.00
C VAL A 200 -16.09 15.71 31.28
N GLU A 201 -16.82 16.78 30.96
CA GLU A 201 -16.42 18.11 31.40
C GLU A 201 -16.21 18.02 32.91
N PRO A 202 -14.99 18.32 33.42
CA PRO A 202 -14.77 18.29 34.85
C PRO A 202 -15.74 19.31 35.47
N VAL A 203 -16.71 18.82 36.24
CA VAL A 203 -17.54 19.69 37.08
C VAL A 203 -16.63 20.17 38.21
N ILE A 204 -15.90 21.26 37.94
CA ILE A 204 -15.07 21.93 38.93
C ILE A 204 -16.03 22.51 39.97
N HIS A 205 -16.22 21.80 41.07
CA HIS A 205 -16.82 22.40 42.27
C HIS A 205 -15.77 23.34 42.85
N ALA A 206 -15.92 24.64 42.56
CA ALA A 206 -15.05 25.68 43.07
C ALA A 206 -15.42 26.03 44.51
N THR A 207 -14.98 25.17 45.43
CA THR A 207 -14.83 25.41 46.87
C THR A 207 -14.08 24.18 47.35
N TYR A 208 -12.83 24.22 47.82
CA TYR A 208 -12.26 25.02 48.91
C TYR A 208 -10.74 25.16 48.73
N ILE A 209 -10.13 26.16 49.38
CA ILE A 209 -8.68 26.32 49.48
C ILE A 209 -8.19 25.50 50.68
N LEU A 210 -7.26 24.56 50.46
CA LEU A 210 -6.42 24.02 51.53
C LEU A 210 -5.21 24.93 51.67
N VAL A 211 -5.20 25.77 52.70
CA VAL A 211 -3.96 26.38 53.20
C VAL A 211 -3.42 25.42 54.25
N ASP A 212 -2.40 24.65 53.89
CA ASP A 212 -1.59 23.95 54.88
C ASP A 212 -0.36 24.81 55.14
N ASP A 213 -0.15 25.18 56.39
CA ASP A 213 1.13 24.98 57.09
C ASP A 213 1.05 25.63 58.48
N GLN A 214 0.77 24.84 59.52
CA GLN A 214 1.53 24.88 60.78
C GLN A 214 1.26 23.60 61.60
N PRO A 215 2.29 23.00 62.22
CA PRO A 215 2.18 21.75 62.95
C PRO A 215 1.93 22.03 64.43
N ASP A 216 0.70 22.25 64.86
CA ASP A 216 0.33 22.16 66.28
C ASP A 216 -1.13 21.74 66.41
N GLY A 217 -1.35 20.62 67.09
CA GLY A 217 -2.62 19.91 67.09
C GLY A 217 -3.73 20.59 67.88
N LEU A 218 -4.97 20.43 67.40
CA LEU A 218 -6.17 20.32 68.23
C LEU A 218 -7.31 19.73 67.37
N ILE A 219 -7.90 18.61 67.81
CA ILE A 219 -9.19 18.15 67.27
C ILE A 219 -10.27 18.93 68.02
N ILE A 220 -11.10 19.69 67.30
CA ILE A 220 -12.39 20.17 67.81
C ILE A 220 -13.48 19.62 66.88
N ASP A 221 -14.29 18.75 67.46
CA ASP A 221 -15.62 18.40 66.98
C ASP A 221 -16.55 19.58 67.26
N MET A 222 -17.37 20.02 66.30
CA MET A 222 -18.47 20.92 66.62
C MET A 222 -19.62 20.81 65.61
N ASP A 223 -20.75 20.44 66.22
CA ASP A 223 -22.10 20.20 65.73
C ASP A 223 -22.75 21.27 64.83
N GLU A 224 -23.80 20.78 64.14
CA GLU A 224 -25.03 21.47 63.71
C GLU A 224 -25.11 22.99 63.86
N PHE A 225 -25.36 23.68 62.75
CA PHE A 225 -26.30 24.81 62.77
C PHE A 225 -27.29 24.73 61.60
N ASP A 226 -28.52 24.46 62.01
CA ASP A 226 -29.80 24.74 61.39
C ASP A 226 -29.96 26.21 60.91
N CYS A 227 -31.09 26.41 60.22
CA CYS A 227 -31.83 27.66 59.98
C CYS A 227 -31.56 28.36 58.63
N THR A 228 -32.37 28.14 57.59
CA THR A 228 -33.77 28.57 57.33
C THR A 228 -33.92 29.93 56.65
N CYS A 229 -34.79 29.90 55.62
CA CYS A 229 -35.76 30.91 55.17
C CYS A 229 -35.33 32.03 54.19
N THR A 230 -35.93 31.94 52.98
CA THR A 230 -36.78 32.94 52.28
C THR A 230 -36.32 34.40 52.30
N MET A 231 -36.23 35.13 51.18
CA MET A 231 -37.20 35.31 50.07
C MET A 231 -36.46 35.83 48.84
#